data_AF-A0A0F2LJV7-F1
#
_entry.id   AF-A0A0F2LJV7-F1
#
_cell.length_a   1.000
_cell.length_b   1.000
_cell.length_c   1.000
_cell.angle_alpha   90.00
_cell.angle_beta   90.00
_cell.angle_gamma   90.00
#
_symmetry.space_group_name_H-M   'P 1'
#
loop_
_entity.id
_entity.type
_entity.pdbx_description
1 polymer ?
#
loop_
_entity_poly.entity_id
_entity_poly.type
_entity_poly.pdbx_seq_one_letter_code
_entity_poly.pdbx_strand_id
1 'polypeptide(L)'
;MDRETYDFFKVGELPEEYWYKYKALNGVVVMRTAKAFVKLLKDAIEVDVVSPRDFEGKNLVGLRLINGLRLFLDGVEKKTCLVEPLD
;
A
#
# COMPACT_ATOMS: atom_id res chain seq x y z
N MET A 1 11.67 7.97 -2.56
CA MET A 1 11.86 6.80 -1.68
C MET A 1 13.34 6.73 -1.35
N ASP A 2 13.70 6.49 -0.09
CA ASP A 2 15.11 6.32 0.27
C ASP A 2 15.68 5.03 -0.37
N ARG A 3 17.00 4.95 -0.43
CA ARG A 3 17.71 3.88 -1.13
C ARG A 3 17.46 2.50 -0.51
N GLU A 4 17.39 2.41 0.80
CA GLU A 4 17.21 1.14 1.51
C GLU A 4 15.83 0.56 1.23
N THR A 5 14.78 1.40 1.32
CA THR A 5 13.42 1.00 0.98
C THR A 5 13.29 0.61 -0.49
N TYR A 6 13.96 1.31 -1.41
CA TYR A 6 14.00 0.91 -2.82
C TYR A 6 14.67 -0.45 -3.02
N ASP A 7 15.84 -0.65 -2.43
CA ASP A 7 16.61 -1.88 -2.56
C ASP A 7 15.85 -3.09 -2.01
N PHE A 8 14.99 -2.89 -1.01
CA PHE A 8 14.09 -3.92 -0.50
C PHE A 8 12.97 -4.29 -1.49
N PHE A 9 12.25 -3.30 -2.05
CA PHE A 9 11.08 -3.57 -2.90
C PHE A 9 11.40 -3.84 -4.38
N LYS A 10 12.58 -3.47 -4.87
CA LYS A 10 12.94 -3.63 -6.30
C LYS A 10 12.82 -5.06 -6.81
N VAL A 11 12.97 -6.06 -5.93
CA VAL A 11 12.86 -7.49 -6.29
C VAL A 11 11.45 -7.87 -6.73
N GLY A 12 10.43 -7.17 -6.22
CA GLY A 12 9.04 -7.35 -6.59
C GLY A 12 8.53 -6.31 -7.60
N GLU A 13 9.39 -5.44 -8.12
CA GLU A 13 8.97 -4.39 -9.06
C GLU A 13 8.43 -5.00 -10.35
N LEU A 14 7.23 -4.59 -10.71
CA LEU A 14 6.55 -5.03 -11.93
C LEU A 14 7.11 -4.28 -13.16
N PRO A 15 6.95 -4.83 -14.37
CA PRO A 15 7.24 -4.09 -15.60
C PRO A 15 6.44 -2.77 -15.68
N GLU A 16 7.00 -1.76 -16.36
CA GLU A 16 6.42 -0.41 -16.43
C GLU A 16 5.00 -0.37 -17.01
N GLU A 17 4.64 -1.33 -17.87
CA GLU A 17 3.28 -1.47 -18.39
C GLU A 17 2.22 -1.74 -17.31
N TYR A 18 2.62 -2.27 -16.16
CA TYR A 18 1.75 -2.54 -15.01
C TYR A 18 1.81 -1.46 -13.92
N TRP A 19 2.57 -0.38 -14.14
CA TRP A 19 2.68 0.70 -13.16
C TRP A 19 1.41 1.54 -13.11
N TYR A 20 1.03 1.92 -11.89
CA TYR A 20 -0.12 2.78 -11.66
C TYR A 20 0.10 4.18 -12.24
N LYS A 21 -0.96 4.74 -12.81
CA LYS A 21 -0.99 6.10 -13.34
C LYS A 21 -2.18 6.84 -12.73
N TYR A 22 -1.90 7.88 -11.96
CA TYR A 22 -2.94 8.70 -11.34
C TYR A 22 -3.05 10.04 -12.06
N LYS A 23 -4.29 10.48 -12.29
CA LYS A 23 -4.53 11.83 -12.82
C LYS A 23 -4.55 12.81 -11.66
N ALA A 24 -3.60 13.74 -11.66
CA ALA A 24 -3.51 14.86 -10.74
C ALA A 24 -3.82 16.18 -11.45
N LEU A 25 -3.94 17.26 -10.68
CA LEU A 25 -4.21 18.61 -11.21
C LEU A 25 -3.11 19.08 -12.20
N ASN A 26 -1.87 18.66 -11.97
CA ASN A 26 -0.70 19.02 -12.77
C ASN A 26 -0.33 17.98 -13.85
N GLY A 27 -1.20 17.01 -14.13
CA GLY A 27 -0.96 15.99 -15.13
C GLY A 27 -1.02 14.57 -14.58
N VAL A 28 -0.42 13.62 -15.29
CA VAL A 28 -0.39 12.22 -14.87
C VAL A 28 0.84 11.96 -14.02
N VAL A 29 0.62 11.41 -12.83
CA VAL A 29 1.65 10.90 -11.94
C VAL A 29 1.83 9.42 -12.18
N VAL A 30 3.03 9.02 -12.62
CA VAL A 30 3.42 7.61 -12.76
C VAL A 30 3.98 7.11 -11.44
N MET A 31 3.50 5.95 -11.01
CA MET A 31 3.94 5.33 -9.77
C MET A 31 4.49 3.93 -10.02
N ARG A 32 5.78 3.73 -9.70
CA ARG A 32 6.43 2.42 -9.73
C ARG A 32 5.69 1.48 -8.80
N THR A 33 5.44 0.26 -9.27
CA THR A 33 4.59 -0.70 -8.58
C THR A 33 5.39 -1.96 -8.30
N ALA A 34 5.47 -2.35 -7.04
CA ALA A 34 6.11 -3.57 -6.61
C ALA A 34 5.13 -4.47 -5.85
N LYS A 35 5.28 -5.79 -6.00
CA LYS A 35 4.57 -6.79 -5.22
C LYS A 35 5.28 -7.03 -3.90
N ALA A 36 4.51 -7.09 -2.82
CA ALA A 36 5.00 -7.42 -1.49
C ALA A 36 3.95 -8.21 -0.70
N PHE A 37 4.38 -8.84 0.39
CA PHE A 37 3.47 -9.44 1.35
C PHE A 37 3.46 -8.63 2.63
N VAL A 38 2.26 -8.24 3.10
CA VAL A 38 2.07 -7.67 4.42
C VAL A 38 1.63 -8.79 5.36
N LYS A 39 2.35 -8.95 6.46
CA LYS A 39 1.99 -9.90 7.52
C LYS A 39 0.96 -9.24 8.45
N LEU A 40 -0.23 -9.80 8.51
CA LEU A 40 -1.31 -9.38 9.41
C LEU A 40 -1.68 -10.55 10.31
N LEU A 41 -1.37 -10.45 11.61
CA LEU A 41 -1.63 -11.51 12.60
C LEU A 41 -1.08 -12.87 12.12
N LYS A 42 -1.96 -13.78 11.71
CA LYS A 42 -1.64 -15.14 11.23
C LYS A 42 -1.58 -15.26 9.71
N ASP A 43 -2.04 -14.24 8.98
CA ASP A 43 -2.14 -14.26 7.53
C ASP A 43 -1.09 -13.38 6.86
N ALA A 44 -0.80 -13.69 5.60
CA ALA A 44 -0.01 -12.86 4.71
C ALA A 44 -0.88 -12.44 3.53
N ILE A 45 -0.96 -11.14 3.27
CA ILE A 45 -1.75 -10.59 2.17
C ILE A 45 -0.78 -10.01 1.15
N GLU A 46 -0.90 -10.45 -0.11
CA GLU A 46 -0.18 -9.82 -1.22
C GLU A 46 -0.77 -8.42 -1.46
N VAL A 47 0.12 -7.43 -1.51
CA VAL A 47 -0.23 -6.03 -1.77
C VAL A 47 0.67 -5.44 -2.84
N ASP A 48 0.16 -4.38 -3.46
CA ASP A 48 0.95 -3.49 -4.29
C ASP A 48 1.54 -2.37 -3.43
N VAL A 49 2.84 -2.16 -3.56
CA VAL A 49 3.61 -1.05 -3.00
C VAL A 49 3.87 -0.08 -4.14
N VAL A 50 3.31 1.11 -4.01
CA VAL A 50 3.23 2.10 -5.08
C VAL A 50 4.05 3.31 -4.67
N SER A 51 5.10 3.64 -5.43
CA SER A 51 6.02 4.75 -5.11
C SER A 51 6.14 5.72 -6.29
N PRO A 52 6.26 7.04 -6.06
CA PRO A 52 6.40 7.98 -7.17
C PRO A 52 7.67 7.70 -7.99
N ARG A 53 7.55 7.73 -9.32
CA ARG A 53 8.69 7.50 -10.22
C ARG A 53 9.65 8.68 -10.24
N ASP A 54 9.10 9.89 -10.39
CA ASP A 54 9.86 11.07 -10.84
C ASP A 54 10.12 12.11 -9.73
N PHE A 55 9.60 11.89 -8.52
CA PHE A 55 9.70 12.88 -7.44
C PHE A 55 9.68 12.23 -6.05
N GLU A 56 10.04 13.00 -5.03
CA GLU A 56 9.93 12.58 -3.65
C GLU A 56 8.48 12.64 -3.16
N GLY A 57 8.04 11.58 -2.49
CA GLY A 57 6.69 11.50 -1.95
C GLY A 57 6.53 10.27 -1.07
N LYS A 58 5.35 10.16 -0.46
CA LYS A 58 5.00 9.02 0.37
C LYS A 58 4.76 7.79 -0.50
N ASN A 59 5.27 6.66 -0.05
CA ASN A 59 4.89 5.36 -0.60
C ASN A 59 3.44 5.09 -0.22
N LEU A 60 2.64 4.69 -1.21
CA LEU A 60 1.29 4.21 -1.00
C LEU A 60 1.35 2.69 -0.95
N VAL A 61 1.06 2.13 0.22
CA VAL A 61 0.97 0.68 0.41
C VAL A 61 -0.48 0.33 0.64
N GLY A 62 -0.94 -0.73 0.00
CA GLY A 62 -2.13 -1.40 0.49
C GLY A 62 -3.42 -0.62 0.30
N LEU A 63 -3.61 0.09 -0.83
CA LEU A 63 -4.95 0.49 -1.27
C LEU A 63 -5.92 -0.72 -1.25
N ARG A 64 -5.44 -1.90 -1.67
CA ARG A 64 -6.15 -3.18 -1.50
C ARG A 64 -6.26 -3.62 -0.05
N LEU A 65 -5.23 -3.40 0.77
CA LEU A 65 -5.23 -3.74 2.19
C LEU A 65 -6.35 -2.99 2.92
N ILE A 66 -6.47 -1.67 2.70
CA ILE A 66 -7.52 -0.83 3.31
C ILE A 66 -8.91 -1.35 2.95
N ASN A 67 -9.13 -1.76 1.70
CA ASN A 67 -10.40 -2.32 1.27
C ASN A 67 -10.73 -3.68 1.93
N GLY A 68 -9.72 -4.42 2.40
CA GLY A 68 -9.88 -5.68 3.11
C GLY A 68 -10.01 -5.54 4.63
N LEU A 69 -9.66 -4.38 5.20
CA LEU A 69 -9.69 -4.17 6.65
C LEU A 69 -11.11 -3.78 7.10
N ARG A 70 -11.63 -4.52 8.09
CA ARG A 70 -12.81 -4.09 8.85
C ARG A 70 -12.33 -3.51 10.17
N LEU A 71 -12.64 -2.24 10.40
CA LEU A 71 -12.22 -1.48 11.57
C LEU A 71 -13.45 -1.04 12.36
N PHE A 72 -13.39 -1.21 13.68
CA PHE A 72 -14.34 -0.63 14.62
C PHE A 72 -13.67 0.53 15.34
N LEU A 73 -14.28 1.70 15.28
CA LEU A 73 -13.83 2.90 15.98
C LEU A 73 -14.70 3.10 17.21
N ASP A 74 -14.16 2.79 18.39
CA ASP A 74 -14.81 3.07 19.65
C ASP A 74 -14.52 4.51 20.07
N GLY A 75 -15.48 5.40 19.81
CA GLY A 75 -15.35 6.83 20.12
C GLY A 75 -15.37 7.16 21.62
N VAL A 76 -15.98 6.31 22.46
CA VAL A 76 -16.07 6.53 23.91
C VAL A 76 -14.74 6.18 24.55
N GLU A 77 -14.20 5.02 24.20
CA GLU A 77 -12.93 4.52 24.72
C GLU A 77 -11.71 5.05 23.96
N LYS A 78 -11.92 5.77 22.85
CA LYS A 78 -10.88 6.23 21.91
C LYS A 78 -9.99 5.09 21.41
N LYS A 79 -10.59 3.92 21.16
CA LYS A 79 -9.89 2.71 20.69
C LYS A 79 -10.23 2.44 19.23
N THR A 80 -9.25 1.90 18.51
CA THR A 80 -9.44 1.36 17.16
C THR A 80 -9.20 -0.14 17.23
N CYS A 81 -10.21 -0.92 16.85
CA CYS A 81 -10.17 -2.37 16.90
C CYS A 81 -10.25 -2.95 15.49
N LEU A 82 -9.51 -4.03 15.24
CA LEU A 82 -9.71 -4.87 14.07
C LEU A 82 -10.94 -5.75 14.31
N VAL A 83 -11.82 -5.84 13.32
CA VAL A 83 -13.04 -6.65 13.40
C VAL A 83 -12.78 -7.99 12.76
N GLU A 84 -12.86 -9.04 13.56
CA GLU A 84 -12.87 -10.43 13.07
C GLU A 84 -14.33 -10.85 12.80
N PRO A 85 -14.62 -11.62 11.72
CA PRO A 85 -15.93 -12.20 11.54
C PRO A 85 -16.26 -13.15 12.70
N LEU A 86 -17.50 -13.12 13.17
CA LEU A 86 -18.03 -14.16 14.04
C LEU A 86 -18.29 -15.38 13.16
N ASP A 87 -17.55 -16.47 13.39
CA ASP A 87 -17.76 -17.77 12.74
C ASP A 87 -19.18 -18.31 12.97
#